data_AF-A0A7Z8QUI4-F1
#
_entry.id   AF-A0A7Z8QUI4-F1
#
_cell.length_a   1.000
_cell.length_b   1.000
_cell.length_c   1.000
_cell.angle_alpha   90.00
_cell.angle_beta   90.00
_cell.angle_gamma   90.00
#
_symmetry.space_group_name_H-M   'P 1'
#
loop_
_entity.id
_entity.type
_entity.pdbx_description
1 polymer ?
#
loop_
_entity_poly.entity_id
_entity_poly.type
_entity_poly.pdbx_seq_one_letter_code
_entity_poly.pdbx_strand_id
1 'polypeptide(L)'
;MIDNSWIKQGKEFQICSNTGRHRLNINGAVSLDTMKLVMCNDDMINAESTIKLFEKIEMTYSESAKVTVICDNARYYRSKLVKAYLENSSIELMFLPLLTPSNFNLIERYWKYFKKIVLYNNYYDTFQKFKQA
;
A
#
# COMPACT_ATOMS: atom_id res chain seq x y z
N MET A 1 8.43 3.47 -15.89
CA MET A 1 8.90 2.11 -16.28
C MET A 1 8.24 1.79 -17.61
N ILE A 2 8.99 1.36 -18.62
CA ILE A 2 8.41 1.01 -19.93
C ILE A 2 8.16 -0.49 -19.92
N ASP A 3 6.93 -0.90 -20.25
CA ASP A 3 6.53 -2.32 -20.30
C ASP A 3 6.81 -2.89 -21.70
N ASN A 4 6.36 -2.19 -22.75
CA ASN A 4 6.59 -2.53 -24.15
C ASN A 4 6.63 -1.25 -25.01
N SER A 5 7.55 -1.16 -25.99
CA SER A 5 7.61 -0.05 -26.95
C SER A 5 8.08 -0.52 -28.32
N TRP A 6 7.41 -0.06 -29.37
CA TRP A 6 7.81 -0.31 -30.75
C TRP A 6 8.70 0.84 -31.24
N ILE A 7 10.02 0.63 -31.28
CA ILE A 7 10.99 1.63 -31.72
C ILE A 7 11.43 1.29 -33.14
N LYS A 8 11.39 2.28 -34.03
CA LYS A 8 11.80 2.10 -35.43
C LYS A 8 13.29 1.75 -35.51
N GLN A 9 13.63 0.70 -36.26
CA GLN A 9 15.02 0.28 -36.49
C GLN A 9 15.85 1.44 -37.05
N GLY A 10 17.05 1.64 -36.50
CA GLY A 10 17.98 2.70 -36.88
C GLY A 10 17.66 4.09 -36.29
N LYS A 11 16.66 4.21 -35.40
CA LYS A 11 16.40 5.44 -34.64
C LYS A 11 16.71 5.26 -33.17
N GLU A 12 17.44 6.23 -32.62
CA GLU A 12 17.67 6.33 -31.18
C GLU A 12 16.43 6.90 -30.48
N PHE A 13 16.09 6.37 -29.31
CA PHE A 13 14.97 6.82 -28.50
C PHE A 13 15.48 7.08 -27.07
N GLN A 14 15.39 8.33 -26.63
CA GLN A 14 15.83 8.73 -25.30
C GLN A 14 14.75 8.41 -24.26
N ILE A 15 15.12 7.68 -23.22
CA ILE A 15 14.23 7.36 -22.10
C ILE A 15 14.53 8.33 -20.97
N CYS A 16 13.55 9.19 -20.65
CA CYS A 16 13.67 10.06 -19.50
C CYS A 16 13.66 9.22 -18.21
N SER A 17 14.61 9.51 -17.31
CA SER A 17 14.70 8.83 -16.01
C SER A 17 14.85 9.87 -14.90
N ASN A 18 14.21 9.59 -13.76
CA ASN A 18 14.28 10.48 -12.61
C ASN A 18 15.62 10.29 -11.91
N THR A 19 16.32 11.38 -11.64
CA THR A 19 17.54 11.40 -10.82
C THR A 19 17.17 11.72 -9.37
N GLY A 20 17.70 10.95 -8.41
CA GLY A 20 17.40 11.11 -6.98
C GLY A 20 16.63 9.93 -6.36
N ARG A 21 16.52 9.92 -5.02
CA ARG A 21 15.81 8.88 -4.25
C ARG A 21 14.80 9.52 -3.31
N HIS A 22 13.59 9.72 -3.80
CA HIS A 22 12.42 9.99 -2.97
C HIS A 22 11.53 8.76 -2.93
N ARG A 23 10.98 8.46 -1.75
CA ARG A 23 10.05 7.35 -1.55
C ARG A 23 8.76 7.92 -0.97
N LEU A 24 7.64 7.39 -1.46
CA LEU A 24 6.33 7.59 -0.87
C LEU A 24 5.96 6.28 -0.19
N ASN A 25 5.78 6.29 1.13
CA ASN A 25 5.32 5.11 1.85
C ASN A 25 3.82 5.24 2.09
N ILE A 26 3.10 4.23 1.64
CA ILE A 26 1.65 4.15 1.73
C ILE A 26 1.32 2.91 2.55
N ASN A 27 0.60 3.09 3.65
CA ASN A 27 -0.05 2.01 4.37
C ASN A 27 -1.51 1.95 3.94
N GLY A 28 -2.05 0.77 3.65
CA GLY A 28 -3.43 0.67 3.21
C GLY A 28 -4.07 -0.68 3.43
N ALA A 29 -5.40 -0.66 3.50
CA ALA A 29 -6.28 -1.81 3.62
C ALA A 29 -7.45 -1.67 2.64
N VAL A 30 -7.80 -2.77 1.98
CA VAL A 30 -8.97 -2.84 1.08
C VAL A 30 -10.03 -3.71 1.73
N SER A 31 -11.25 -3.20 1.81
CA SER A 31 -12.41 -3.98 2.27
C SER A 31 -12.83 -4.99 1.21
N LEU A 32 -13.05 -6.24 1.62
CA LEU A 32 -13.53 -7.30 0.74
C LEU A 32 -14.98 -7.10 0.31
N ASP A 33 -15.80 -6.46 1.17
CA ASP A 33 -17.24 -6.27 0.92
C ASP A 33 -17.50 -5.09 0.00
N THR A 34 -16.78 -3.99 0.21
CA THR A 34 -17.03 -2.72 -0.49
C THR A 34 -16.01 -2.40 -1.57
N MET A 35 -14.88 -3.12 -1.61
CA MET A 35 -13.72 -2.81 -2.44
C MET A 35 -13.14 -1.40 -2.23
N LYS A 36 -13.50 -0.72 -1.12
CA LYS A 36 -12.96 0.60 -0.78
C LYS A 36 -11.58 0.47 -0.14
N LEU A 37 -10.68 1.35 -0.56
CA LEU A 37 -9.35 1.51 0.01
C LEU A 37 -9.40 2.52 1.17
N VAL A 38 -8.87 2.13 2.32
CA VAL A 38 -8.47 3.03 3.40
C VAL A 38 -6.94 3.09 3.40
N MET A 39 -6.37 4.30 3.36
CA MET A 39 -4.92 4.48 3.29
C MET A 39 -4.41 5.68 4.08
N CYS A 40 -3.15 5.58 4.52
CA CYS A 40 -2.37 6.62 5.18
C CYS A 40 -1.01 6.76 4.48
N ASN A 41 -0.53 8.00 4.40
CA ASN A 41 0.82 8.30 3.89
C ASN A 41 1.67 8.73 5.07
N ASP A 42 2.80 8.05 5.28
CA ASP A 42 3.73 8.34 6.38
C ASP A 42 5.18 8.30 5.86
N ASP A 43 6.10 8.94 6.58
CA ASP A 43 7.52 8.94 6.21
C ASP A 43 8.15 7.56 6.36
N MET A 44 7.62 6.72 7.24
CA MET A 44 8.04 5.33 7.46
C MET A 44 6.83 4.46 7.83
N ILE A 45 6.88 3.19 7.44
CA ILE A 45 5.93 2.18 7.90
C ILE A 45 6.47 1.52 9.17
N ASN A 46 5.85 1.83 10.30
CA ASN A 46 6.17 1.33 11.62
C ASN A 46 4.89 1.14 12.47
N ALA A 47 5.04 0.74 13.73
CA ALA A 47 3.93 0.50 14.64
C ALA A 47 2.98 1.71 14.80
N GLU A 48 3.50 2.92 14.86
CA GLU A 48 2.69 4.14 14.99
C GLU A 48 1.88 4.42 13.72
N SER A 49 2.50 4.33 12.54
CA SER A 49 1.79 4.47 11.26
C SER A 49 0.74 3.36 11.05
N THR A 50 0.96 2.17 11.62
CA THR A 50 -0.03 1.09 11.62
C THR A 50 -1.23 1.43 12.49
N ILE A 51 -1.01 1.98 13.68
CA ILE A 51 -2.09 2.44 14.56
C ILE A 51 -2.90 3.54 13.90
N LYS A 52 -2.27 4.54 13.25
CA LYS A 52 -3.00 5.57 12.50
C LYS A 52 -3.90 5.00 11.41
N LEU A 53 -3.45 3.93 10.73
CA LEU A 53 -4.29 3.22 9.76
C LEU A 53 -5.47 2.54 10.45
N PHE A 54 -5.25 1.89 11.58
CA PHE A 54 -6.28 1.22 12.37
C PHE A 54 -7.34 2.20 12.87
N GLU A 55 -6.95 3.33 13.45
CA GLU A 55 -7.87 4.42 13.83
C GLU A 55 -8.75 4.83 12.65
N LYS A 56 -8.15 5.01 11.46
CA LYS A 56 -8.89 5.39 10.25
C LYS A 56 -9.86 4.29 9.78
N ILE A 57 -9.48 3.02 9.92
CA ILE A 57 -10.36 1.89 9.61
C ILE A 57 -11.54 1.87 10.59
N GLU A 58 -11.30 2.01 11.89
CA GLU A 58 -12.36 2.05 12.91
C GLU A 58 -13.31 3.23 12.68
N MET A 59 -12.80 4.41 12.33
CA MET A 59 -13.65 5.54 11.96
C MET A 59 -14.49 5.26 10.72
N THR A 60 -13.90 4.63 9.70
CA THR A 60 -14.58 4.31 8.43
C THR A 60 -15.68 3.27 8.62
N TYR A 61 -15.46 2.30 9.51
CA TYR A 61 -16.37 1.19 9.80
C TYR A 61 -16.88 1.25 11.25
N SER A 62 -17.22 2.45 11.73
CA SER A 62 -17.59 2.71 13.13
C SER A 62 -18.88 2.01 13.58
N GLU A 63 -19.75 1.65 12.64
CA GLU A 63 -20.98 0.87 12.91
C GLU A 63 -20.70 -0.63 13.08
N SER A 64 -19.51 -1.10 12.69
CA SER A 64 -19.15 -2.51 12.82
C SER A 64 -18.66 -2.81 14.23
N ALA A 65 -19.32 -3.75 14.91
CA ALA A 65 -18.90 -4.19 16.24
C ALA A 65 -17.48 -4.78 16.25
N LYS A 66 -17.05 -5.37 15.12
CA LYS A 66 -15.71 -5.93 14.95
C LYS A 66 -15.26 -5.82 13.49
N VAL A 67 -13.97 -5.53 13.27
CA VAL A 67 -13.35 -5.47 11.94
C VAL A 67 -12.15 -6.40 11.89
N THR A 68 -12.25 -7.48 11.10
CA THR A 68 -11.12 -8.39 10.90
C THR A 68 -10.17 -7.86 9.83
N VAL A 69 -8.93 -7.55 10.21
CA VAL A 69 -7.87 -7.11 9.30
C VAL A 69 -6.95 -8.28 9.00
N ILE A 70 -6.93 -8.70 7.73
CA ILE A 70 -6.03 -9.75 7.24
C ILE A 70 -4.69 -9.12 6.89
N CYS A 71 -3.61 -9.55 7.54
CA CYS A 71 -2.28 -8.96 7.36
C CYS A 71 -1.18 -10.00 7.16
N ASP A 72 -0.04 -9.55 6.63
CA ASP A 72 1.17 -10.38 6.54
C ASP A 72 1.84 -10.53 7.92
N ASN A 73 3.01 -11.18 7.94
CA ASN A 73 3.76 -11.45 9.15
C ASN A 73 4.75 -10.32 9.54
N ALA A 74 4.55 -9.10 9.06
CA ALA A 74 5.47 -8.00 9.33
C ALA A 74 5.62 -7.72 10.85
N ARG A 75 6.85 -7.40 11.26
CA ARG A 75 7.23 -7.28 12.69
C ARG A 75 6.43 -6.22 13.45
N TYR A 76 6.02 -5.14 12.79
CA TYR A 76 5.31 -4.04 13.45
C TYR A 76 3.90 -4.45 13.94
N TYR A 77 3.20 -5.37 13.27
CA TYR A 77 1.92 -5.92 13.73
C TYR A 77 2.05 -6.69 15.06
N ARG A 78 3.24 -7.22 15.35
CA ARG A 78 3.52 -7.96 16.60
C ARG A 78 4.18 -7.10 17.68
N SER A 79 4.36 -5.81 17.42
CA SER A 79 4.96 -4.88 18.38
C SER A 79 4.11 -4.76 19.64
N LYS A 80 4.76 -4.44 20.78
CA LYS A 80 4.04 -4.19 22.05
C LYS A 80 3.02 -3.05 21.90
N LEU A 81 3.39 -2.01 21.14
CA LEU A 81 2.55 -0.84 20.92
C LEU A 81 1.25 -1.21 20.17
N VAL A 82 1.36 -1.95 19.07
CA VAL A 82 0.18 -2.41 18.32
C VAL A 82 -0.68 -3.36 19.15
N LYS A 83 -0.06 -4.28 19.90
CA LYS A 83 -0.80 -5.19 20.79
C LYS A 83 -1.61 -4.42 21.85
N ALA A 84 -1.00 -3.44 22.51
CA ALA A 84 -1.67 -2.62 23.51
C ALA A 84 -2.83 -1.80 22.92
N TYR A 85 -2.68 -1.28 21.70
CA TYR A 85 -3.77 -0.62 20.98
C TYR A 85 -4.96 -1.57 20.75
N LEU A 86 -4.67 -2.80 20.30
CA LEU A 86 -5.70 -3.77 19.95
C LEU A 86 -6.51 -4.31 21.13
N GLU A 87 -6.03 -4.14 22.37
CA GLU A 87 -6.76 -4.58 23.59
C GLU A 87 -8.12 -3.89 23.76
N ASN A 88 -8.24 -2.64 23.28
CA ASN A 88 -9.47 -1.84 23.39
C ASN A 88 -10.05 -1.45 22.01
N SER A 89 -9.53 -2.05 20.93
CA SER A 89 -9.90 -1.76 19.55
C SER A 89 -11.03 -2.70 19.09
N SER A 90 -11.84 -2.26 18.12
CA SER A 90 -12.77 -3.14 17.41
C SER A 90 -12.06 -3.99 16.34
N ILE A 91 -10.75 -3.77 16.11
CA ILE A 91 -9.96 -4.50 15.13
C ILE A 91 -9.44 -5.81 15.70
N GLU A 92 -9.56 -6.86 14.89
CA GLU A 92 -8.91 -8.15 15.12
C GLU A 92 -7.95 -8.47 13.97
N LEU A 93 -6.71 -8.83 14.31
CA LEU A 93 -5.71 -9.21 13.33
C LEU A 93 -5.79 -10.70 13.00
N MET A 94 -5.94 -10.99 11.71
CA MET A 94 -5.81 -12.32 11.14
C MET A 94 -4.52 -12.39 10.33
N PHE A 95 -3.53 -13.12 10.83
CA PHE A 95 -2.26 -13.30 10.12
C PHE A 95 -2.38 -14.33 9.01
N LEU A 96 -1.87 -13.99 7.83
CA LEU A 96 -1.72 -14.96 6.74
C LEU A 96 -0.73 -16.07 7.12
N PRO A 97 -0.95 -17.31 6.65
CA PRO A 97 -0.01 -18.41 6.84
C PRO A 97 1.41 -18.05 6.37
N LEU A 98 2.42 -18.63 7.01
CA LEU A 98 3.80 -18.52 6.53
C LEU A 98 3.91 -19.14 5.14
N LEU A 99 4.70 -18.52 4.26
CA LEU A 99 4.91 -18.95 2.86
C LEU A 99 3.65 -18.88 1.97
N THR A 100 2.66 -18.06 2.33
CA THR A 100 1.53 -17.78 1.44
C THR A 100 2.04 -17.08 0.16
N PRO A 101 1.69 -17.54 -1.06
CA PRO A 101 2.06 -16.84 -2.29
C PRO A 101 1.49 -15.42 -2.29
N SER A 102 2.22 -14.47 -2.87
CA SER A 102 1.92 -13.02 -2.87
C SER A 102 0.52 -12.64 -3.39
N ASN A 103 -0.16 -13.55 -4.08
CA ASN A 103 -1.48 -13.34 -4.65
C ASN A 103 -2.65 -13.52 -3.67
N PHE A 104 -2.41 -13.92 -2.42
CA PHE A 104 -3.46 -14.13 -1.41
C PHE A 104 -3.81 -12.87 -0.63
N ASN A 105 -2.90 -11.91 -0.54
CA ASN A 105 -3.22 -10.62 0.07
C ASN A 105 -3.87 -9.72 -0.99
N LEU A 106 -5.16 -9.40 -0.85
CA LEU A 106 -5.90 -8.62 -1.84
C LEU A 106 -5.24 -7.25 -2.10
N ILE A 107 -4.68 -6.62 -1.07
CA ILE A 107 -4.02 -5.32 -1.21
C ILE A 107 -2.80 -5.39 -2.14
N GLU A 108 -2.10 -6.53 -2.23
CA GLU A 108 -0.96 -6.68 -3.15
C GLU A 108 -1.41 -6.66 -4.62
N ARG A 109 -2.60 -7.21 -4.90
CA ARG A 109 -3.20 -7.10 -6.24
C ARG A 109 -3.57 -5.66 -6.56
N TYR A 110 -4.15 -4.95 -5.58
CA TYR A 110 -4.44 -3.53 -5.69
C TYR A 110 -3.17 -2.73 -5.98
N TRP A 111 -2.09 -2.95 -5.21
CA TRP A 111 -0.81 -2.27 -5.43
C TRP A 111 -0.18 -2.58 -6.78
N LYS A 112 -0.26 -3.82 -7.24
CA LYS A 112 0.20 -4.18 -8.58
C LYS A 112 -0.55 -3.42 -9.67
N TYR A 113 -1.87 -3.31 -9.53
CA TYR A 113 -2.71 -2.56 -10.47
C TYR A 113 -2.43 -1.04 -10.41
N PHE A 114 -2.37 -0.47 -9.20
CA PHE A 114 -2.03 0.92 -8.95
C PHE A 114 -0.67 1.29 -9.57
N LYS A 115 0.37 0.48 -9.31
CA LYS A 115 1.71 0.67 -9.90
C LYS A 115 1.67 0.62 -11.42
N LYS A 116 0.84 -0.26 -12.00
CA LYS A 116 0.68 -0.33 -13.46
C LYS A 116 0.08 0.98 -14.01
N ILE A 117 -0.94 1.53 -13.38
CA ILE A 117 -1.56 2.78 -13.83
C ILE A 117 -0.58 3.95 -13.69
N VAL A 118 0.06 4.08 -12.53
CA VAL A 118 0.87 5.28 -12.23
C VAL A 118 2.25 5.20 -12.87
N LEU A 119 2.93 4.04 -12.83
CA LEU A 119 4.35 3.97 -13.22
C LEU A 119 4.60 3.56 -14.67
N TYR A 120 3.64 2.91 -15.33
CA TYR A 120 3.90 2.31 -16.64
C TYR A 120 3.67 3.35 -17.73
N ASN A 121 4.65 3.54 -18.61
CA ASN A 121 4.64 4.50 -19.72
C ASN A 121 4.42 5.98 -19.33
N ASN A 122 4.43 6.30 -18.04
CA ASN A 122 4.37 7.67 -17.53
C ASN A 122 5.75 8.11 -17.03
N TYR A 123 6.10 9.36 -17.30
CA TYR A 123 7.27 10.04 -16.78
C TYR A 123 6.85 11.28 -16.00
N TYR A 124 7.40 11.44 -14.80
CA TYR A 124 7.15 12.58 -13.93
C TYR A 124 8.46 13.31 -13.69
N ASP A 125 8.59 14.52 -14.21
CA ASP A 125 9.79 15.35 -14.05
C ASP A 125 10.08 15.76 -12.60
N THR A 126 9.09 15.72 -11.72
CA THR A 126 9.20 16.10 -10.31
C THR A 126 8.49 15.11 -9.39
N PHE A 127 8.99 14.98 -8.16
CA PHE A 127 8.37 14.12 -7.15
C PHE A 127 6.95 14.57 -6.78
N GLN A 128 6.65 15.88 -6.84
CA GLN A 128 5.31 16.40 -6.56
C GLN A 128 4.30 15.96 -7.62
N LYS A 129 4.65 16.01 -8.92
CA LYS A 129 3.78 15.47 -9.98
C LYS A 129 3.57 13.97 -9.84
N PHE A 130 4.61 13.24 -9.48
CA PHE A 130 4.48 11.81 -9.17
C PHE A 130 3.54 11.55 -7.99
N LYS A 131 3.60 12.35 -6.92
CA LYS A 131 2.77 12.18 -5.72
C LYS A 131 1.29 12.51 -5.95
N GLN A 132 0.98 13.32 -6.96
CA GLN A 132 -0.39 13.75 -7.29
C GLN A 132 -1.10 12.84 -8.30
N ALA A 133 -0.35 11.92 -8.96
CA ALA A 133 -0.88 10.99 -9.94
C ALA A 133 -1.53 9.76 -9.30
#